data_AF-A0A1V5W925-F1
#
_entry.id   AF-A0A1V5W925-F1
#
_cell.length_a   1.000
_cell.length_b   1.000
_cell.length_c   1.000
_cell.angle_alpha   90.00
_cell.angle_beta   90.00
_cell.angle_gamma   90.00
#
_symmetry.space_group_name_H-M   'P 1'
#
loop_
_entity.id
_entity.type
_entity.pdbx_description
1 polymer ?
#
loop_
_entity_poly.entity_id
_entity_poly.type
_entity_poly.pdbx_seq_one_letter_code
_entity_poly.pdbx_strand_id
1 'polypeptide(L)'
;MEVFFISIALIFLAIYGLGVLKDFIEMIWKLRSKQESFKEQIQNKRVSKLTVIQEVEEILHTSSNYYIQLDSEQKKKFIQRTMYFMQHTQYNVYEGVVLTNVLRVLIAACAVQITFGLNVCLSLKIKKIRLYPDLMYIRSRNTYVKGFFHPHGVVHVSVKHFIEGHNNQSDGIHLGLHEMAHAMEQIILSNNSFSFLFKDLVSKWIHATEETTDYSIDKEEHAFIRKYGITNTHEFFAVCIENFFERPREFASKLPMIYKHMCIILNQNPIEPLPHTWVPITHNNYTKPKFTETMHMKQLALITIFSAILISYLLYESFESGSAMPIIFFVSTYNIAKIIEFFTARRMEFYDNYILFRSMLWGTKDIIPTKHLLYISAHQTLASDVRKKLSFVYHKQGLQETHDIFIPDKTFLEQVKAYAKSNNFVFIDKTEG
;
A
#
# COMPACT_ATOMS: atom_id res chain seq x y z
N MET A 1 82.64 -38.31 30.13
CA MET A 1 81.28 -38.81 30.44
C MET A 1 80.26 -37.68 30.35
N GLU A 2 80.41 -36.59 31.11
CA GLU A 2 79.44 -35.47 31.10
C GLU A 2 79.21 -34.82 29.73
N VAL A 3 80.28 -34.54 28.96
CA VAL A 3 80.17 -33.92 27.62
C VAL A 3 79.32 -34.75 26.66
N PHE A 4 79.41 -36.08 26.74
CA PHE A 4 78.67 -37.01 25.89
C PHE A 4 77.16 -36.99 26.17
N PHE A 5 76.77 -36.94 27.45
CA PHE A 5 75.36 -36.83 27.83
C PHE A 5 74.75 -35.47 27.44
N ILE A 6 75.53 -34.39 27.53
CA ILE A 6 75.10 -33.06 27.08
C ILE A 6 74.87 -33.04 25.56
N SER A 7 75.76 -33.64 24.77
CA SER A 7 75.59 -33.74 23.31
C SER A 7 74.34 -34.52 22.91
N ILE A 8 74.05 -35.64 23.58
CA ILE A 8 72.83 -36.43 23.34
C ILE A 8 71.58 -35.63 23.71
N ALA A 9 71.57 -34.94 24.86
CA ALA A 9 70.45 -34.12 25.29
C ALA A 9 70.16 -32.97 24.30
N LEU A 10 71.19 -32.33 23.75
CA LEU A 10 71.06 -31.30 22.72
C LEU A 10 70.47 -31.83 21.41
N ILE A 11 70.85 -33.06 21.00
CA ILE A 11 70.27 -33.73 19.82
C ILE A 11 68.78 -34.03 20.05
N PHE A 12 68.41 -34.55 21.22
CA PHE A 12 67.00 -34.79 21.56
C PHE A 12 66.18 -33.49 21.59
N LEU A 13 66.74 -32.40 22.13
CA LEU A 13 66.11 -31.08 22.11
C LEU A 13 65.93 -30.54 20.68
N ALA A 14 66.91 -30.75 19.81
CA ALA A 14 66.81 -30.35 18.40
C ALA A 14 65.75 -31.16 17.64
N ILE A 15 65.70 -32.48 17.84
CA ILE A 15 64.68 -33.36 17.24
C ILE A 15 63.28 -32.99 17.75
N TYR A 16 63.14 -32.75 19.05
CA TYR A 16 61.88 -32.32 19.64
C TYR A 16 61.45 -30.94 19.10
N GLY A 17 62.39 -29.99 19.00
CA GLY A 17 62.15 -28.67 18.41
C GLY A 17 61.69 -28.73 16.95
N LEU A 18 62.28 -29.63 16.14
CA LEU A 18 61.84 -29.88 14.76
C LEU A 18 60.43 -30.50 14.69
N GLY A 19 60.09 -31.38 15.63
CA GLY A 19 58.73 -31.94 15.76
C GLY A 19 57.68 -30.87 16.05
N VAL A 20 57.93 -30.02 17.06
CA VAL A 20 57.06 -28.90 17.40
C VAL A 20 56.93 -27.91 16.24
N LEU A 21 58.02 -27.63 15.52
CA LEU A 21 57.99 -26.76 14.34
C LEU A 21 57.15 -27.34 13.20
N LYS A 22 57.24 -28.66 12.95
CA LYS A 22 56.42 -29.35 11.96
C LYS A 22 54.94 -29.26 12.32
N ASP A 23 54.57 -29.56 13.56
CA ASP A 23 53.18 -29.49 14.04
C ASP A 23 52.62 -28.07 13.95
N PHE A 24 53.46 -27.06 14.25
CA PHE A 24 53.10 -25.65 14.11
C PHE A 24 52.89 -25.25 12.63
N ILE A 25 53.73 -25.73 11.71
CA ILE A 25 53.57 -25.53 10.27
C ILE A 25 52.30 -26.20 9.76
N GLU A 26 52.02 -27.45 10.16
CA GLU A 26 50.79 -28.18 9.81
C GLU A 26 49.54 -27.45 10.33
N MET A 27 49.58 -26.92 11.56
CA MET A 27 48.51 -26.10 12.11
C MET A 27 48.25 -24.85 11.27
N ILE A 28 49.30 -24.11 10.88
CA ILE A 28 49.18 -22.91 10.02
C ILE A 28 48.58 -23.28 8.66
N TRP A 29 49.06 -24.35 8.03
CA TRP A 29 48.52 -24.86 6.76
C TRP A 29 47.04 -25.23 6.87
N LYS A 30 46.64 -25.88 7.97
CA LYS A 30 45.24 -26.25 8.24
C LYS A 30 44.34 -25.04 8.46
N LEU A 31 44.83 -24.00 9.14
CA LEU A 31 44.09 -22.75 9.34
C LEU A 31 43.93 -21.98 8.01
N ARG A 32 44.98 -21.90 7.20
CA ARG A 32 44.94 -21.24 5.89
C ARG A 32 44.01 -21.93 4.90
N SER A 33 44.09 -23.25 4.78
CA SER A 33 43.21 -24.05 3.91
C SER A 33 41.74 -23.92 4.30
N LYS A 34 41.42 -23.91 5.61
CA LYS A 34 40.05 -23.67 6.09
C LYS A 34 39.55 -22.25 5.75
N GLN A 35 40.42 -21.25 5.82
CA GLN A 35 40.10 -19.88 5.44
C GLN A 35 39.86 -19.74 3.93
N GLU A 36 40.65 -20.41 3.10
CA GLU A 36 40.51 -20.41 1.64
C GLU A 36 39.22 -21.12 1.20
N SER A 37 38.91 -22.28 1.76
CA SER A 37 37.63 -22.99 1.53
C SER A 37 36.42 -22.14 1.90
N PHE A 38 36.47 -21.43 3.03
CA PHE A 38 35.39 -20.52 3.45
C PHE A 38 35.21 -19.35 2.47
N LYS A 39 36.31 -18.75 2.00
CA LYS A 39 36.27 -17.69 0.97
C LYS A 39 35.66 -18.20 -0.34
N GLU A 40 36.04 -19.40 -0.76
CA GLU A 40 35.51 -20.05 -1.96
C GLU A 40 34.01 -20.33 -1.86
N GLN A 41 33.53 -20.83 -0.72
CA GLN A 41 32.09 -21.03 -0.48
C GLN A 41 31.30 -19.72 -0.55
N ILE A 42 31.81 -18.64 0.05
CA ILE A 42 31.18 -17.31 -0.04
C ILE A 42 31.16 -16.82 -1.49
N GLN A 43 32.28 -16.98 -2.21
CA GLN A 43 32.39 -16.55 -3.59
C GLN A 43 31.42 -17.34 -4.49
N ASN A 44 31.38 -18.67 -4.37
CA ASN A 44 30.47 -19.53 -5.12
C ASN A 44 29.01 -19.20 -4.84
N LYS A 45 28.65 -18.90 -3.58
CA LYS A 45 27.30 -18.47 -3.21
C LYS A 45 26.95 -17.08 -3.78
N ARG A 46 27.94 -16.19 -3.91
CA ARG A 46 27.75 -14.87 -4.55
C ARG A 46 27.58 -15.02 -6.06
N VAL A 47 28.43 -15.81 -6.72
CA VAL A 47 28.37 -16.07 -8.16
C VAL A 47 27.04 -16.73 -8.52
N SER A 48 26.63 -17.79 -7.81
CA SER A 48 25.34 -18.44 -8.07
C SER A 48 24.15 -17.50 -7.87
N LYS A 49 24.19 -16.65 -6.84
CA LYS A 49 23.15 -15.63 -6.64
C LYS A 49 23.12 -14.61 -7.79
N LEU A 50 24.27 -14.17 -8.29
CA LEU A 50 24.37 -13.24 -9.43
C LEU A 50 23.84 -13.88 -10.71
N THR A 51 24.17 -15.16 -10.97
CA THR A 51 23.66 -15.89 -12.13
C THR A 51 22.13 -15.99 -12.12
N VAL A 52 21.53 -16.30 -10.95
CA VAL A 52 20.06 -16.34 -10.82
C VAL A 52 19.43 -14.95 -11.02
N ILE A 53 20.07 -13.89 -10.51
CA ILE A 53 19.59 -12.51 -10.72
C ILE A 53 19.58 -12.17 -12.22
N GLN A 54 20.66 -12.50 -12.93
CA GLN A 54 20.78 -12.26 -14.36
C GLN A 54 19.71 -13.02 -15.15
N GLU A 55 19.51 -14.31 -14.86
CA GLU A 55 18.47 -15.11 -15.51
C GLU A 55 17.06 -14.54 -15.28
N VAL A 56 16.75 -14.14 -14.03
CA VAL A 56 15.44 -13.51 -13.71
C VAL A 56 15.28 -12.19 -14.44
N GLU A 57 16.31 -11.36 -14.47
CA GLU A 57 16.32 -10.08 -15.19
C GLU A 57 16.09 -10.27 -16.68
N GLU A 58 16.79 -11.20 -17.33
CA GLU A 58 16.63 -11.52 -18.76
C GLU A 58 15.21 -11.98 -19.09
N ILE A 59 14.65 -12.89 -18.28
CA ILE A 59 13.27 -13.38 -18.49
C ILE A 59 12.26 -12.23 -18.35
N LEU A 60 12.39 -11.41 -17.30
CA LEU A 60 11.49 -10.27 -17.06
C LEU A 60 11.61 -9.22 -18.17
N HIS A 61 12.82 -8.93 -18.63
CA HIS A 61 13.05 -7.96 -19.70
C HIS A 61 12.50 -8.44 -21.04
N THR A 62 12.44 -9.76 -21.27
CA THR A 62 11.91 -10.33 -22.51
C THR A 62 10.39 -10.50 -22.48
N SER A 63 9.83 -10.79 -21.30
CA SER A 63 8.47 -11.34 -21.20
C SER A 63 7.48 -10.47 -20.39
N SER A 64 7.95 -9.45 -19.66
CA SER A 64 7.08 -8.61 -18.82
C SER A 64 7.06 -7.15 -19.27
N ASN A 65 6.00 -6.76 -19.98
CA ASN A 65 5.77 -5.37 -20.39
C ASN A 65 5.72 -4.41 -19.19
N TYR A 66 5.16 -4.87 -18.07
CA TYR A 66 5.14 -4.12 -16.82
C TYR A 66 6.56 -3.82 -16.33
N TYR A 67 7.43 -4.84 -16.28
CA TYR A 67 8.80 -4.70 -15.79
C TYR A 67 9.65 -3.76 -16.67
N ILE A 68 9.48 -3.84 -17.99
CA ILE A 68 10.28 -3.05 -18.95
C ILE A 68 10.08 -1.54 -18.71
N GLN A 69 8.87 -1.12 -18.32
CA GLN A 69 8.49 0.27 -18.09
C GLN A 69 9.02 0.86 -16.77
N LEU A 70 9.54 0.03 -15.87
CA LEU A 70 10.06 0.47 -14.58
C LEU A 70 11.41 1.17 -14.72
N ASP A 71 11.68 2.13 -13.82
CA ASP A 71 13.01 2.74 -13.69
C ASP A 71 14.05 1.77 -13.09
N SER A 72 15.33 2.15 -13.08
CA SER A 72 16.41 1.28 -12.62
C SER A 72 16.29 0.83 -11.16
N GLU A 73 15.78 1.68 -10.27
CA GLU A 73 15.61 1.34 -8.85
C GLU A 73 14.38 0.45 -8.65
N GLN A 74 13.30 0.76 -9.35
CA GLN A 74 12.09 -0.06 -9.40
C GLN A 74 12.37 -1.45 -9.98
N LYS A 75 13.17 -1.57 -11.04
CA LYS A 75 13.60 -2.85 -11.63
C LYS A 75 14.34 -3.72 -10.62
N LYS A 76 15.31 -3.15 -9.89
CA LYS A 76 16.02 -3.86 -8.80
C LYS A 76 15.05 -4.36 -7.74
N LYS A 77 14.13 -3.50 -7.28
CA LYS A 77 13.10 -3.85 -6.30
C LYS A 77 12.19 -4.97 -6.83
N PHE A 78 11.80 -4.92 -8.10
CA PHE A 78 10.93 -5.91 -8.72
C PHE A 78 11.61 -7.28 -8.81
N ILE A 79 12.88 -7.35 -9.24
CA ILE A 79 13.66 -8.60 -9.26
C ILE A 79 13.75 -9.20 -7.85
N GLN A 80 14.12 -8.38 -6.86
CA GLN A 80 14.25 -8.85 -5.48
C GLN A 80 12.95 -9.44 -4.94
N ARG A 81 11.82 -8.78 -5.18
CA ARG A 81 10.49 -9.27 -4.77
C ARG A 81 10.08 -10.53 -5.52
N THR A 82 10.43 -10.63 -6.80
CA THR A 82 10.15 -11.80 -7.65
C THR A 82 10.90 -13.02 -7.11
N MET A 83 12.20 -12.88 -6.88
CA MET A 83 13.02 -13.93 -6.27
C MET A 83 12.52 -14.30 -4.87
N TYR A 84 12.14 -13.32 -4.05
CA TYR A 84 11.60 -13.56 -2.72
C TYR A 84 10.32 -14.40 -2.80
N PHE A 85 9.38 -14.05 -3.68
CA PHE A 85 8.16 -14.84 -3.88
C PHE A 85 8.48 -16.27 -4.35
N MET A 86 9.39 -16.44 -5.31
CA MET A 86 9.82 -17.76 -5.80
C MET A 86 10.43 -18.64 -4.71
N GLN A 87 11.16 -18.06 -3.75
CA GLN A 87 11.80 -18.78 -2.65
C GLN A 87 10.80 -19.20 -1.56
N HIS A 88 9.71 -18.45 -1.39
CA HIS A 88 8.74 -18.65 -0.32
C HIS A 88 7.45 -19.34 -0.78
N THR A 89 7.42 -19.83 -2.02
CA THR A 89 6.25 -20.49 -2.62
C THR A 89 6.63 -21.87 -3.17
N GLN A 90 5.88 -22.89 -2.80
CA GLN A 90 6.07 -24.26 -3.28
C GLN A 90 5.37 -24.47 -4.63
N TYR A 91 6.00 -25.18 -5.54
CA TYR A 91 5.42 -25.53 -6.85
C TYR A 91 5.16 -27.04 -6.91
N ASN A 92 3.93 -27.42 -7.24
CA ASN A 92 3.53 -28.80 -7.48
C ASN A 92 3.09 -28.93 -8.95
N VAL A 93 3.85 -29.66 -9.75
CA VAL A 93 3.51 -29.95 -11.14
C VAL A 93 2.76 -31.26 -11.25
N TYR A 94 1.70 -31.27 -12.07
CA TYR A 94 1.00 -32.48 -12.48
C TYR A 94 1.61 -33.05 -13.76
N GLU A 95 1.29 -34.31 -14.05
CA GLU A 95 1.74 -34.99 -15.26
C GLU A 95 1.46 -34.16 -16.52
N GLY A 96 2.45 -34.10 -17.41
CA GLY A 96 2.39 -33.28 -18.62
C GLY A 96 2.87 -31.83 -18.47
N VAL A 97 3.29 -31.40 -17.26
CA VAL A 97 3.87 -30.05 -17.04
C VAL A 97 5.37 -30.13 -16.75
N VAL A 98 6.15 -29.35 -17.49
CA VAL A 98 7.57 -29.09 -17.19
C VAL A 98 7.70 -27.75 -16.47
N LEU A 99 8.23 -27.75 -15.25
CA LEU A 99 8.47 -26.53 -14.49
C LEU A 99 9.76 -25.84 -14.94
N THR A 100 9.65 -24.91 -15.88
CA THR A 100 10.79 -24.09 -16.32
C THR A 100 11.01 -22.88 -15.41
N ASN A 101 12.23 -22.31 -15.43
CA ASN A 101 12.51 -21.06 -14.72
C ASN A 101 11.68 -19.90 -15.27
N VAL A 102 11.46 -19.85 -16.59
CA VAL A 102 10.56 -18.88 -17.24
C VAL A 102 9.18 -18.92 -16.57
N LEU A 103 8.55 -20.09 -16.48
CA LEU A 103 7.22 -20.22 -15.88
C LEU A 103 7.20 -19.76 -14.41
N ARG A 104 8.22 -20.11 -13.62
CA ARG A 104 8.32 -19.68 -12.22
C ARG A 104 8.45 -18.17 -12.09
N VAL A 105 9.28 -17.55 -12.92
CA VAL A 105 9.50 -16.10 -12.93
C VAL A 105 8.23 -15.37 -13.32
N LEU A 106 7.53 -15.82 -14.37
CA LEU A 106 6.29 -15.20 -14.83
C LEU A 106 5.17 -15.27 -13.79
N ILE A 107 5.00 -16.42 -13.12
CA ILE A 107 3.99 -16.56 -12.06
C ILE A 107 4.34 -15.63 -10.88
N ALA A 108 5.62 -15.58 -10.49
CA ALA A 108 6.07 -14.68 -9.43
C ALA A 108 5.92 -13.20 -9.83
N ALA A 109 6.17 -12.86 -11.10
CA ALA A 109 6.01 -11.51 -11.62
C ALA A 109 4.55 -11.03 -11.52
N CYS A 110 3.57 -11.89 -11.82
CA CYS A 110 2.14 -11.57 -11.64
C CYS A 110 1.83 -11.17 -10.18
N ALA A 111 2.35 -11.94 -9.21
CA ALA A 111 2.16 -11.68 -7.79
C ALA A 111 2.82 -10.35 -7.34
N VAL A 112 4.02 -10.07 -7.86
CA VAL A 112 4.76 -8.84 -7.54
C VAL A 112 4.12 -7.62 -8.20
N GLN A 113 3.66 -7.74 -9.45
CA GLN A 113 3.02 -6.67 -10.22
C GLN A 113 1.79 -6.11 -9.49
N ILE A 114 0.88 -6.99 -9.03
CA ILE A 114 -0.31 -6.57 -8.29
C ILE A 114 0.05 -5.83 -7.00
N THR A 115 1.13 -6.26 -6.33
CA THR A 115 1.53 -5.70 -5.04
C THR A 115 2.63 -4.64 -5.15
N PHE A 116 3.01 -4.20 -6.35
CA PHE A 116 4.26 -3.44 -6.52
C PHE A 116 4.25 -2.09 -5.81
N GLY A 117 3.12 -1.38 -5.89
CA GLY A 117 2.87 -0.13 -5.18
C GLY A 117 2.75 -0.27 -3.66
N LEU A 118 2.65 -1.50 -3.14
CA LEU A 118 2.38 -1.78 -1.73
C LEU A 118 3.59 -2.40 -1.05
N ASN A 119 3.67 -2.21 0.27
CA ASN A 119 4.64 -2.89 1.13
C ASN A 119 4.10 -4.25 1.65
N VAL A 120 3.59 -5.07 0.73
CA VAL A 120 3.04 -6.40 1.04
C VAL A 120 3.49 -7.42 0.01
N CYS A 121 3.66 -8.68 0.43
CA CYS A 121 4.00 -9.78 -0.47
C CYS A 121 2.89 -10.83 -0.46
N LEU A 122 2.46 -11.29 -1.64
CA LEU A 122 1.41 -12.32 -1.73
C LEU A 122 1.85 -13.68 -1.17
N SER A 123 3.16 -13.93 -0.99
CA SER A 123 3.66 -15.16 -0.34
C SER A 123 3.22 -15.27 1.13
N LEU A 124 2.70 -14.19 1.73
CA LEU A 124 2.03 -14.24 3.03
C LEU A 124 0.76 -15.10 3.00
N LYS A 125 0.00 -15.07 1.89
CA LYS A 125 -1.21 -15.86 1.68
C LYS A 125 -0.98 -17.08 0.79
N ILE A 126 -0.24 -16.94 -0.30
CA ILE A 126 0.03 -18.01 -1.26
C ILE A 126 1.24 -18.81 -0.78
N LYS A 127 1.01 -20.08 -0.43
CA LYS A 127 2.08 -21.01 -0.01
C LYS A 127 2.41 -22.03 -1.09
N LYS A 128 1.45 -22.33 -1.95
CA LYS A 128 1.56 -23.40 -2.93
C LYS A 128 0.90 -23.02 -4.25
N ILE A 129 1.57 -23.33 -5.35
CA ILE A 129 1.05 -23.22 -6.71
C ILE A 129 1.02 -24.63 -7.31
N ARG A 130 -0.16 -25.06 -7.75
CA ARG A 130 -0.41 -26.33 -8.43
C ARG A 130 -0.59 -26.07 -9.92
N LEU A 131 0.24 -26.71 -10.74
CA LEU A 131 0.30 -26.48 -12.18
C LEU A 131 -0.24 -27.70 -12.92
N TYR A 132 -1.27 -27.46 -13.73
CA TYR A 132 -1.92 -28.45 -14.58
C TYR A 132 -1.64 -28.13 -16.05
N PRO A 133 -1.54 -29.14 -16.94
CA PRO A 133 -1.25 -28.88 -18.35
C PRO A 133 -2.38 -28.10 -19.02
N ASP A 134 -3.64 -28.44 -18.74
CA ASP A 134 -4.84 -27.81 -19.30
C ASP A 134 -5.92 -27.64 -18.19
N LEU A 135 -7.20 -27.59 -18.56
CA LEU A 135 -8.35 -27.48 -17.67
C LEU A 135 -8.34 -28.54 -16.57
N MET A 136 -8.83 -28.16 -15.41
CA MET A 136 -8.85 -29.01 -14.23
C MET A 136 -10.24 -29.09 -13.64
N TYR A 137 -10.65 -30.31 -13.29
CA TYR A 137 -11.95 -30.54 -12.67
C TYR A 137 -11.90 -30.21 -11.18
N ILE A 138 -12.70 -29.23 -10.74
CA ILE A 138 -12.84 -28.86 -9.33
C ILE A 138 -14.14 -29.44 -8.79
N ARG A 139 -14.02 -30.47 -7.94
CA ARG A 139 -15.17 -31.19 -7.38
C ARG A 139 -16.12 -30.29 -6.59
N SER A 140 -15.60 -29.29 -5.87
CA SER A 140 -16.43 -28.33 -5.11
C SER A 140 -17.24 -27.38 -6.01
N ARG A 141 -16.83 -27.18 -7.26
CA ARG A 141 -17.54 -26.37 -8.28
C ARG A 141 -18.27 -27.23 -9.31
N ASN A 142 -18.10 -28.55 -9.26
CA ASN A 142 -18.64 -29.53 -10.21
C ASN A 142 -18.43 -29.14 -11.69
N THR A 143 -17.26 -28.58 -12.00
CA THR A 143 -16.96 -28.04 -13.33
C THR A 143 -15.46 -28.02 -13.62
N TYR A 144 -15.11 -27.88 -14.90
CA TYR A 144 -13.75 -27.64 -15.35
C TYR A 144 -13.44 -26.15 -15.28
N VAL A 145 -12.30 -25.81 -14.69
CA VAL A 145 -11.83 -24.43 -14.54
C VAL A 145 -10.41 -24.28 -15.06
N LYS A 146 -10.08 -23.05 -15.48
CA LYS A 146 -8.73 -22.67 -15.90
C LYS A 146 -7.83 -22.37 -14.70
N GLY A 147 -8.39 -21.87 -13.62
CA GLY A 147 -7.71 -21.59 -12.36
C GLY A 147 -8.66 -21.67 -11.18
N PHE A 148 -8.07 -21.79 -9.99
CA PHE A 148 -8.81 -21.83 -8.74
C PHE A 148 -7.93 -21.44 -7.55
N PHE A 149 -8.34 -20.40 -6.84
CA PHE A 149 -7.75 -20.03 -5.56
C PHE A 149 -8.47 -20.72 -4.39
N HIS A 150 -7.71 -21.48 -3.60
CA HIS A 150 -8.18 -22.07 -2.35
C HIS A 150 -7.75 -21.21 -1.15
N PRO A 151 -8.66 -20.85 -0.22
CA PRO A 151 -8.39 -19.95 0.91
C PRO A 151 -7.22 -20.35 1.84
N HIS A 152 -6.83 -21.62 1.83
CA HIS A 152 -5.64 -22.11 2.56
C HIS A 152 -4.30 -21.82 1.85
N GLY A 153 -4.29 -20.89 0.88
CA GLY A 153 -3.07 -20.44 0.23
C GLY A 153 -2.58 -21.34 -0.89
N VAL A 154 -3.50 -22.04 -1.57
CA VAL A 154 -3.18 -22.89 -2.72
C VAL A 154 -3.80 -22.27 -3.97
N VAL A 155 -2.95 -21.93 -4.93
CA VAL A 155 -3.39 -21.47 -6.26
C VAL A 155 -3.28 -22.64 -7.22
N HIS A 156 -4.34 -22.91 -7.96
CA HIS A 156 -4.31 -23.87 -9.05
C HIS A 156 -4.35 -23.13 -10.40
N VAL A 157 -3.49 -23.53 -11.33
CA VAL A 157 -3.30 -22.84 -12.60
C VAL A 157 -3.17 -23.85 -13.74
N SER A 158 -3.93 -23.64 -14.81
CA SER A 158 -3.70 -24.27 -16.12
C SER A 158 -2.57 -23.55 -16.85
N VAL A 159 -1.48 -24.25 -17.12
CA VAL A 159 -0.27 -23.69 -17.75
C VAL A 159 -0.55 -23.20 -19.17
N LYS A 160 -1.34 -23.95 -19.95
CA LYS A 160 -1.78 -23.53 -21.29
C LYS A 160 -2.47 -22.16 -21.26
N HIS A 161 -3.48 -22.00 -20.41
CA HIS A 161 -4.26 -20.77 -20.32
C HIS A 161 -3.48 -19.62 -19.66
N PHE A 162 -2.54 -19.93 -18.76
CA PHE A 162 -1.62 -18.95 -18.22
C PHE A 162 -0.72 -18.36 -19.31
N ILE A 163 -0.14 -19.20 -20.17
CA ILE A 163 0.70 -18.76 -21.28
C ILE A 163 -0.12 -18.00 -22.32
N GLU A 164 -1.31 -18.47 -22.67
CA GLU A 164 -2.22 -17.79 -23.60
C GLU A 164 -2.53 -16.35 -23.13
N GLY A 165 -2.97 -16.19 -21.88
CA GLY A 165 -3.26 -14.85 -21.33
C GLY A 165 -2.00 -13.99 -21.17
N HIS A 166 -0.86 -14.59 -20.80
CA HIS A 166 0.39 -13.84 -20.71
C HIS A 166 0.87 -13.29 -22.06
N ASN A 167 0.62 -14.03 -23.14
CA ASN A 167 0.98 -13.64 -24.50
C ASN A 167 0.01 -12.61 -25.10
N ASN A 168 -1.25 -12.56 -24.65
CA ASN A 168 -2.24 -11.58 -25.10
C ASN A 168 -2.61 -10.57 -24.01
N GLN A 169 -1.84 -9.50 -23.90
CA GLN A 169 -2.01 -8.50 -22.84
C GLN A 169 -3.02 -7.39 -23.20
N SER A 170 -3.97 -7.67 -24.08
CA SER A 170 -4.89 -6.67 -24.64
C SER A 170 -6.35 -7.10 -24.68
N ASP A 171 -6.67 -8.37 -24.36
CA ASP A 171 -8.04 -8.87 -24.33
C ASP A 171 -8.70 -8.75 -22.95
N GLY A 172 -7.95 -8.38 -21.91
CA GLY A 172 -8.45 -8.29 -20.55
C GLY A 172 -8.58 -9.66 -19.89
N ILE A 173 -7.86 -10.69 -20.35
CA ILE A 173 -7.90 -12.07 -19.86
C ILE A 173 -6.49 -12.53 -19.44
N HIS A 174 -6.16 -12.35 -18.16
CA HIS A 174 -4.86 -12.75 -17.61
C HIS A 174 -5.01 -13.68 -16.41
N LEU A 175 -5.00 -14.99 -16.65
CA LEU A 175 -5.19 -16.00 -15.60
C LEU A 175 -4.23 -15.83 -14.42
N GLY A 176 -2.96 -15.52 -14.70
CA GLY A 176 -1.97 -15.22 -13.67
C GLY A 176 -2.37 -14.08 -12.74
N LEU A 177 -2.74 -12.92 -13.28
CA LEU A 177 -3.18 -11.77 -12.48
C LEU A 177 -4.51 -12.07 -11.77
N HIS A 178 -5.43 -12.76 -12.45
CA HIS A 178 -6.74 -13.14 -11.92
C HIS A 178 -6.63 -13.96 -10.64
N GLU A 179 -5.88 -15.07 -10.66
CA GLU A 179 -5.77 -15.93 -9.48
C GLU A 179 -5.00 -15.27 -8.32
N MET A 180 -4.05 -14.40 -8.65
CA MET A 180 -3.30 -13.62 -7.65
C MET A 180 -4.16 -12.52 -7.02
N ALA A 181 -5.17 -12.02 -7.75
CA ALA A 181 -6.13 -11.04 -7.23
C ALA A 181 -6.94 -11.61 -6.07
N HIS A 182 -7.36 -12.87 -6.13
CA HIS A 182 -8.08 -13.53 -5.02
C HIS A 182 -7.24 -13.57 -3.73
N ALA A 183 -5.94 -13.80 -3.84
CA ALA A 183 -5.04 -13.74 -2.68
C ALA A 183 -4.85 -12.30 -2.16
N MET A 184 -4.78 -11.32 -3.07
CA MET A 184 -4.69 -9.91 -2.74
C MET A 184 -5.96 -9.43 -2.01
N GLU A 185 -7.13 -9.84 -2.48
CA GLU A 185 -8.41 -9.55 -1.84
C GLU A 185 -8.42 -10.00 -0.37
N GLN A 186 -7.97 -11.23 -0.09
CA GLN A 186 -7.87 -11.70 1.30
C GLN A 186 -6.93 -10.86 2.16
N ILE A 187 -5.84 -10.34 1.58
CA ILE A 187 -4.94 -9.41 2.30
C ILE A 187 -5.68 -8.12 2.62
N ILE A 188 -6.37 -7.53 1.64
CA ILE A 188 -7.15 -6.30 1.81
C ILE A 188 -8.22 -6.47 2.88
N LEU A 189 -9.01 -7.55 2.80
CA LEU A 189 -10.09 -7.85 3.73
C LEU A 189 -9.58 -8.12 5.15
N SER A 190 -8.39 -8.72 5.29
CA SER A 190 -7.76 -8.94 6.60
C SER A 190 -7.15 -7.67 7.21
N ASN A 191 -7.02 -6.59 6.43
CA ASN A 191 -6.48 -5.33 6.89
C ASN A 191 -7.61 -4.31 7.10
N ASN A 192 -7.95 -4.04 8.35
CA ASN A 192 -9.02 -3.10 8.71
C ASN A 192 -8.84 -1.70 8.09
N SER A 193 -7.60 -1.29 7.81
CA SER A 193 -7.29 0.00 7.19
C SER A 193 -7.51 0.05 5.67
N PHE A 194 -7.76 -1.08 5.01
CA PHE A 194 -8.03 -1.13 3.56
C PHE A 194 -9.36 -1.82 3.23
N SER A 195 -9.93 -2.62 4.14
CA SER A 195 -11.18 -3.34 3.91
C SER A 195 -12.35 -2.42 3.55
N PHE A 196 -12.37 -1.19 4.08
CA PHE A 196 -13.40 -0.20 3.71
C PHE A 196 -13.29 0.28 2.25
N LEU A 197 -12.07 0.40 1.70
CA LEU A 197 -11.87 0.78 0.29
C LEU A 197 -12.44 -0.29 -0.62
N PHE A 198 -12.25 -1.54 -0.24
CA PHE A 198 -12.81 -2.68 -0.96
C PHE A 198 -14.34 -2.73 -0.85
N LYS A 199 -14.91 -2.51 0.35
CA LYS A 199 -16.37 -2.43 0.52
C LYS A 199 -17.00 -1.30 -0.31
N ASP A 200 -16.36 -0.13 -0.34
CA ASP A 200 -16.81 1.01 -1.14
C ASP A 200 -16.69 0.73 -2.65
N LEU A 201 -15.62 0.06 -3.10
CA LEU A 201 -15.49 -0.44 -4.47
C LEU A 201 -16.63 -1.40 -4.83
N VAL A 202 -16.92 -2.37 -3.95
CA VAL A 202 -18.01 -3.34 -4.13
C VAL A 202 -19.37 -2.65 -4.18
N SER A 203 -19.63 -1.69 -3.29
CA SER A 203 -20.85 -0.89 -3.32
C SER A 203 -21.02 -0.14 -4.65
N LYS A 204 -19.94 0.48 -5.15
CA LYS A 204 -19.92 1.16 -6.46
C LYS A 204 -20.20 0.19 -7.61
N TRP A 205 -19.72 -1.04 -7.51
CA TRP A 205 -20.02 -2.09 -8.49
C TRP A 205 -21.48 -2.54 -8.44
N ILE A 206 -22.04 -2.78 -7.25
CA ILE A 206 -23.45 -3.13 -7.07
C ILE A 206 -24.32 -2.04 -7.70
N HIS A 207 -24.07 -0.76 -7.37
CA HIS A 207 -24.79 0.35 -7.97
C HIS A 207 -24.65 0.42 -9.50
N ALA A 208 -23.44 0.18 -10.04
CA ALA A 208 -23.22 0.16 -11.49
C ALA A 208 -23.91 -1.04 -12.19
N THR A 209 -24.26 -2.10 -11.47
CA THR A 209 -24.89 -3.31 -12.04
C THR A 209 -26.41 -3.39 -11.83
N GLU A 210 -26.95 -2.71 -10.81
CA GLU A 210 -28.37 -2.82 -10.41
C GLU A 210 -29.31 -1.77 -11.02
N GLU A 211 -28.97 -0.47 -11.13
CA GLU A 211 -29.88 0.54 -11.71
C GLU A 211 -29.16 1.79 -12.31
N THR A 212 -29.55 2.16 -13.54
CA THR A 212 -29.49 3.51 -14.19
C THR A 212 -28.21 4.05 -14.90
N THR A 213 -28.27 3.98 -16.24
CA THR A 213 -27.85 4.91 -17.31
C THR A 213 -26.43 5.51 -17.43
N ASP A 214 -25.58 5.64 -16.40
CA ASP A 214 -24.23 6.23 -16.58
C ASP A 214 -23.11 5.19 -16.80
N TYR A 215 -23.31 3.96 -16.32
CA TYR A 215 -22.34 2.87 -16.42
C TYR A 215 -23.06 1.55 -16.67
N SER A 216 -23.72 1.38 -17.82
CA SER A 216 -24.22 0.06 -18.18
C SER A 216 -23.02 -0.86 -18.38
N ILE A 217 -22.77 -1.75 -17.42
CA ILE A 217 -21.96 -2.94 -17.69
C ILE A 217 -22.80 -3.77 -18.65
N ASP A 218 -22.39 -3.75 -19.90
CA ASP A 218 -22.93 -4.61 -20.91
C ASP A 218 -22.86 -6.06 -20.40
N LYS A 219 -23.97 -6.80 -20.49
CA LYS A 219 -24.03 -8.19 -20.05
C LYS A 219 -23.63 -9.14 -21.17
N GLU A 220 -23.29 -8.60 -22.34
CA GLU A 220 -22.71 -9.35 -23.45
C GLU A 220 -21.34 -9.92 -23.11
N GLU A 221 -20.98 -10.98 -23.82
CA GLU A 221 -19.70 -11.67 -23.66
C GLU A 221 -18.50 -10.76 -23.98
N HIS A 222 -18.72 -9.72 -24.79
CA HIS A 222 -17.71 -8.73 -25.22
C HIS A 222 -17.72 -7.42 -24.43
N ALA A 223 -18.48 -7.37 -23.34
CA ALA A 223 -18.46 -6.23 -22.43
C ALA A 223 -17.05 -5.99 -21.86
N PHE A 224 -16.77 -4.73 -21.50
CA PHE A 224 -15.48 -4.38 -20.89
C PHE A 224 -15.21 -5.19 -19.62
N ILE A 225 -16.21 -5.25 -18.73
CA ILE A 225 -16.26 -6.26 -17.66
C ILE A 225 -17.08 -7.43 -18.20
N ARG A 226 -16.38 -8.49 -18.60
CA ARG A 226 -17.00 -9.71 -19.11
C ARG A 226 -18.02 -10.30 -18.12
N LYS A 227 -19.03 -11.02 -18.64
CA LYS A 227 -20.08 -11.70 -17.86
C LYS A 227 -19.56 -12.47 -16.65
N TYR A 228 -18.41 -13.13 -16.78
CA TYR A 228 -17.77 -13.86 -15.68
C TYR A 228 -17.46 -12.97 -14.47
N GLY A 229 -17.01 -11.73 -14.68
CA GLY A 229 -16.76 -10.77 -13.61
C GLY A 229 -18.02 -10.26 -12.92
N ILE A 230 -19.21 -10.54 -13.45
CA ILE A 230 -20.50 -10.15 -12.83
C ILE A 230 -21.03 -11.28 -11.93
N THR A 231 -20.38 -12.45 -11.91
CA THR A 231 -20.85 -13.62 -11.15
C THR A 231 -20.91 -13.36 -9.64
N ASN A 232 -19.91 -12.68 -9.09
CA ASN A 232 -19.84 -12.25 -7.69
C ASN A 232 -18.73 -11.19 -7.52
N THR A 233 -18.64 -10.62 -6.33
CA THR A 233 -17.68 -9.55 -5.99
C THR A 233 -16.21 -9.97 -6.09
N HIS A 234 -15.89 -11.25 -5.82
CA HIS A 234 -14.53 -11.77 -5.91
C HIS A 234 -14.06 -11.82 -7.37
N GLU A 235 -14.89 -12.39 -8.25
CA GLU A 235 -14.61 -12.45 -9.68
C GLU A 235 -14.60 -11.06 -10.30
N PHE A 236 -15.46 -10.14 -9.83
CA PHE A 236 -15.43 -8.74 -10.25
C PHE A 236 -14.08 -8.09 -9.94
N PHE A 237 -13.57 -8.24 -8.72
CA PHE A 237 -12.28 -7.67 -8.33
C PHE A 237 -11.13 -8.23 -9.17
N ALA A 238 -11.13 -9.55 -9.39
CA ALA A 238 -10.12 -10.20 -10.22
C ALA A 238 -10.17 -9.72 -11.69
N VAL A 239 -11.35 -9.57 -12.27
CA VAL A 239 -11.53 -9.00 -13.63
C VAL A 239 -11.12 -7.52 -13.67
N CYS A 240 -11.36 -6.76 -12.61
CA CYS A 240 -10.83 -5.39 -12.51
C CYS A 240 -9.31 -5.38 -12.52
N ILE A 241 -8.65 -6.30 -11.81
CA ILE A 241 -7.18 -6.40 -11.79
C ILE A 241 -6.63 -6.70 -13.19
N GLU A 242 -7.22 -7.65 -13.92
CA GLU A 242 -6.84 -7.97 -15.30
C GLU A 242 -6.88 -6.70 -16.17
N ASN A 243 -8.04 -6.03 -16.17
CA ASN A 243 -8.25 -4.82 -16.94
C ASN A 243 -7.38 -3.63 -16.52
N PHE A 244 -7.08 -3.54 -15.22
CA PHE A 244 -6.23 -2.49 -14.67
C PHE A 244 -4.83 -2.53 -15.25
N PHE A 245 -4.27 -3.72 -15.44
CA PHE A 245 -2.93 -3.85 -15.97
C PHE A 245 -2.88 -3.99 -17.50
N GLU A 246 -3.88 -4.62 -18.13
CA GLU A 246 -3.87 -4.86 -19.58
C GLU A 246 -4.52 -3.74 -20.39
N ARG A 247 -5.64 -3.20 -19.91
CA ARG A 247 -6.46 -2.22 -20.62
C ARG A 247 -6.70 -0.95 -19.80
N PRO A 248 -5.66 -0.34 -19.18
CA PRO A 248 -5.85 0.73 -18.20
C PRO A 248 -6.57 1.96 -18.77
N ARG A 249 -6.25 2.36 -20.00
CA ARG A 249 -6.88 3.52 -20.66
C ARG A 249 -8.37 3.28 -20.95
N GLU A 250 -8.71 2.09 -21.43
CA GLU A 250 -10.11 1.71 -21.65
C GLU A 250 -10.87 1.64 -20.32
N PHE A 251 -10.22 1.11 -19.26
CA PHE A 251 -10.79 1.07 -17.91
C PHE A 251 -11.10 2.46 -17.37
N ALA A 252 -10.12 3.38 -17.44
CA ALA A 252 -10.31 4.75 -16.99
C ALA A 252 -11.40 5.49 -17.77
N SER A 253 -11.60 5.16 -19.05
CA SER A 253 -12.65 5.75 -19.88
C SER A 253 -14.03 5.16 -19.58
N LYS A 254 -14.16 3.83 -19.49
CA LYS A 254 -15.45 3.15 -19.36
C LYS A 254 -15.97 3.11 -17.92
N LEU A 255 -15.08 2.94 -16.94
CA LEU A 255 -15.42 2.85 -15.52
C LEU A 255 -14.45 3.72 -14.68
N PRO A 256 -14.40 5.05 -14.92
CA PRO A 256 -13.47 5.98 -14.26
C PRO A 256 -13.49 5.90 -12.74
N MET A 257 -14.67 5.75 -12.14
CA MET A 257 -14.80 5.64 -10.69
C MET A 257 -14.14 4.36 -10.17
N ILE A 258 -14.43 3.20 -10.76
CA ILE A 258 -13.83 1.92 -10.36
C ILE A 258 -12.31 1.95 -10.60
N TYR A 259 -11.86 2.46 -11.75
CA TYR A 259 -10.43 2.61 -12.06
C TYR A 259 -9.69 3.39 -10.97
N LYS A 260 -10.25 4.51 -10.49
CA LYS A 260 -9.64 5.30 -9.41
C LYS A 260 -9.53 4.54 -8.10
N HIS A 261 -10.51 3.72 -7.76
CA HIS A 261 -10.43 2.86 -6.56
C HIS A 261 -9.31 1.84 -6.71
N MET A 262 -9.15 1.25 -7.90
CA MET A 262 -8.03 0.35 -8.17
C MET A 262 -6.68 1.06 -8.01
N CYS A 263 -6.56 2.31 -8.48
CA CYS A 263 -5.35 3.10 -8.28
C CYS A 263 -5.01 3.28 -6.79
N ILE A 264 -6.02 3.59 -5.97
CA ILE A 264 -5.86 3.80 -4.52
C ILE A 264 -5.52 2.48 -3.82
N ILE A 265 -6.28 1.41 -4.09
CA ILE A 265 -6.12 0.11 -3.44
C ILE A 265 -4.76 -0.50 -3.76
N LEU A 266 -4.31 -0.38 -5.01
CA LEU A 266 -3.04 -0.97 -5.46
C LEU A 266 -1.85 -0.02 -5.27
N ASN A 267 -2.11 1.24 -4.96
CA ASN A 267 -1.13 2.31 -4.94
C ASN A 267 -0.30 2.38 -6.25
N GLN A 268 -1.00 2.30 -7.38
CA GLN A 268 -0.41 2.23 -8.72
C GLN A 268 -1.29 2.99 -9.71
N ASN A 269 -0.72 3.45 -10.81
CA ASN A 269 -1.50 3.97 -11.94
C ASN A 269 -0.78 3.59 -13.24
N PRO A 270 -1.29 2.57 -13.97
CA PRO A 270 -0.65 2.08 -15.19
C PRO A 270 -0.74 3.03 -16.40
N ILE A 271 -1.61 4.06 -16.38
CA ILE A 271 -1.65 5.08 -17.45
C ILE A 271 -0.55 6.12 -17.24
N GLU A 272 -0.44 6.61 -16.01
CA GLU A 272 0.50 7.64 -15.59
C GLU A 272 1.11 7.22 -14.25
N PRO A 273 2.42 6.93 -14.20
CA PRO A 273 3.08 6.62 -12.93
C PRO A 273 2.76 7.71 -11.90
N LEU A 274 2.32 7.30 -10.70
CA LEU A 274 1.95 8.24 -9.65
C LEU A 274 3.12 9.20 -9.40
N PRO A 275 2.89 10.52 -9.36
CA PRO A 275 3.99 11.48 -9.27
C PRO A 275 4.79 11.27 -8.00
N HIS A 276 5.99 10.71 -8.14
CA HIS A 276 6.91 10.44 -7.03
C HIS A 276 7.54 11.73 -6.49
N THR A 277 7.64 12.76 -7.34
CA THR A 277 8.17 14.06 -6.99
C THR A 277 7.07 14.98 -6.46
N TRP A 278 7.22 15.39 -5.20
CA TRP A 278 6.38 16.42 -4.62
C TRP A 278 6.65 17.75 -5.31
N VAL A 279 5.65 18.32 -5.97
CA VAL A 279 5.76 19.67 -6.56
C VAL A 279 5.12 20.67 -5.61
N PRO A 280 5.90 21.52 -4.95
CA PRO A 280 5.36 22.52 -4.03
C PRO A 280 4.53 23.54 -4.79
N ILE A 281 3.41 23.95 -4.20
CA ILE A 281 2.59 25.07 -4.68
C ILE A 281 2.80 26.25 -3.74
N THR A 282 3.03 27.43 -4.30
CA THR A 282 3.04 28.69 -3.55
C THR A 282 1.63 29.29 -3.54
N HIS A 283 1.07 29.47 -2.34
CA HIS A 283 -0.24 30.08 -2.19
C HIS A 283 -0.16 31.60 -2.34
N ASN A 284 -1.02 32.16 -3.20
CA ASN A 284 -1.21 33.60 -3.35
C ASN A 284 -2.39 34.07 -2.48
N ASN A 285 -2.12 34.98 -1.54
CA ASN A 285 -3.12 35.50 -0.61
C ASN A 285 -4.28 36.27 -1.30
N TYR A 286 -4.15 36.65 -2.58
CA TYR A 286 -5.21 37.31 -3.34
C TYR A 286 -6.18 36.33 -4.02
N THR A 287 -5.83 35.05 -4.09
CA THR A 287 -6.70 34.03 -4.67
C THR A 287 -7.83 33.71 -3.69
N LYS A 288 -9.08 33.90 -4.13
CA LYS A 288 -10.25 33.54 -3.33
C LYS A 288 -10.46 32.01 -3.36
N PRO A 289 -10.68 31.37 -2.20
CA PRO A 289 -11.04 29.95 -2.16
C PRO A 289 -12.46 29.72 -2.69
N LYS A 290 -12.73 28.51 -3.21
CA LYS A 290 -14.07 28.07 -3.61
C LYS A 290 -15.03 28.07 -2.43
N PHE A 291 -14.55 27.54 -1.31
CA PHE A 291 -15.21 27.60 -0.02
C PHE A 291 -14.15 27.40 1.07
N THR A 292 -14.52 27.82 2.26
CA THR A 292 -13.69 27.70 3.46
C THR A 292 -14.50 27.05 4.55
N GLU A 293 -13.82 26.43 5.49
CA GLU A 293 -14.44 26.04 6.74
C GLU A 293 -15.13 27.23 7.40
N THR A 294 -16.46 27.19 7.47
CA THR A 294 -17.26 28.19 8.16
C THR A 294 -17.17 27.93 9.64
N MET A 295 -16.39 28.76 10.33
CA MET A 295 -16.41 28.77 11.78
C MET A 295 -17.81 29.09 12.31
N HIS A 296 -18.21 28.43 13.41
CA HIS A 296 -19.27 28.92 14.28
C HIS A 296 -18.80 30.18 15.04
N MET A 297 -18.47 31.27 14.33
CA MET A 297 -18.17 32.58 14.90
C MET A 297 -19.26 33.05 15.87
N LYS A 298 -20.52 32.66 15.59
CA LYS A 298 -21.66 32.92 16.46
C LYS A 298 -21.55 32.23 17.84
N GLN A 299 -21.06 31.00 17.90
CA GLN A 299 -20.92 30.27 19.18
C GLN A 299 -19.77 30.83 20.01
N LEU A 300 -18.63 31.14 19.39
CA LEU A 300 -17.52 31.77 20.11
C LEU A 300 -17.92 33.15 20.63
N ALA A 301 -18.56 33.97 19.79
CA ALA A 301 -19.08 35.27 20.20
C ALA A 301 -20.08 35.14 21.36
N LEU A 302 -21.04 34.20 21.28
CA LEU A 302 -21.99 33.94 22.36
C LEU A 302 -21.28 33.50 23.65
N ILE A 303 -20.33 32.57 23.57
CA ILE A 303 -19.57 32.08 24.73
C ILE A 303 -18.84 33.25 25.36
N THR A 304 -18.12 34.08 24.59
CA THR A 304 -17.39 35.24 25.10
C THR A 304 -18.29 36.31 25.70
N ILE A 305 -19.46 36.57 25.10
CA ILE A 305 -20.43 37.55 25.62
C ILE A 305 -21.04 37.04 26.92
N PHE A 306 -21.51 35.79 26.93
CA PHE A 306 -22.12 35.18 28.11
C PHE A 306 -21.14 35.08 29.26
N SER A 307 -19.89 34.70 28.98
CA SER A 307 -18.88 34.61 30.01
C SER A 307 -18.39 35.97 30.50
N ALA A 308 -18.35 37.00 29.66
CA ALA A 308 -18.11 38.37 30.10
C ALA A 308 -19.20 38.86 31.06
N ILE A 309 -20.47 38.59 30.75
CA ILE A 309 -21.62 38.90 31.62
C ILE A 309 -21.50 38.14 32.95
N LEU A 310 -21.23 36.83 32.89
CA LEU A 310 -21.09 35.98 34.08
C LEU A 310 -19.92 36.42 34.96
N ILE A 311 -18.75 36.70 34.38
CA ILE A 311 -17.58 37.22 35.11
C ILE A 311 -17.91 38.56 35.76
N SER A 312 -18.62 39.46 35.05
CA SER A 312 -18.99 40.77 35.59
C SER A 312 -19.93 40.66 36.80
N TYR A 313 -20.92 39.76 36.73
CA TYR A 313 -21.82 39.46 37.85
C TYR A 313 -21.06 38.85 39.04
N LEU A 314 -20.21 37.85 38.78
CA LEU A 314 -19.43 37.20 39.83
C LEU A 314 -18.42 38.14 40.49
N LEU A 315 -17.83 39.09 39.74
CA LEU A 315 -16.95 40.12 40.30
C LEU A 315 -17.70 41.07 41.25
N TYR A 316 -18.94 41.43 40.93
CA TYR A 316 -19.81 42.22 41.81
C TYR A 316 -20.13 41.47 43.11
N GLU A 317 -20.56 40.21 43.03
CA GLU A 317 -20.81 39.34 44.20
C GLU A 317 -19.55 39.08 45.04
N SER A 318 -18.39 38.96 44.40
CA SER A 318 -17.11 38.78 45.09
C SER A 318 -16.68 40.03 45.87
N PHE A 319 -17.07 41.22 45.41
CA PHE A 319 -16.77 42.46 46.13
C PHE A 319 -17.58 42.58 47.42
N GLU A 320 -18.84 42.12 47.39
CA GLU A 320 -19.75 42.14 48.55
C GLU A 320 -19.50 40.98 49.54
N SER A 321 -19.19 39.77 49.05
CA SER A 321 -19.15 38.55 49.90
C SER A 321 -17.81 37.81 49.97
N GLY A 322 -16.84 38.15 49.10
CA GLY A 322 -15.52 37.48 49.02
C GLY A 322 -15.52 36.02 48.53
N SER A 323 -16.68 35.43 48.23
CA SER A 323 -16.84 33.97 48.04
C SER A 323 -16.76 33.49 46.58
N ALA A 324 -16.86 34.38 45.59
CA ALA A 324 -17.01 34.01 44.17
C ALA A 324 -15.69 33.86 43.38
N MET A 325 -14.53 34.16 43.96
CA MET A 325 -13.22 34.11 43.29
C MET A 325 -12.87 32.76 42.63
N PRO A 326 -13.13 31.59 43.24
CA PRO A 326 -12.84 30.30 42.61
C PRO A 326 -13.65 30.07 41.32
N ILE A 327 -14.90 30.54 41.28
CA ILE A 327 -15.79 30.41 40.12
C ILE A 327 -15.31 31.34 38.99
N ILE A 328 -14.92 32.58 39.32
CA ILE A 328 -14.33 33.52 38.35
C ILE A 328 -13.08 32.92 37.71
N PHE A 329 -12.20 32.32 38.52
CA PHE A 329 -11.00 31.67 38.02
C PHE A 329 -11.32 30.50 37.09
N PHE A 330 -12.29 29.64 37.45
CA PHE A 330 -12.72 28.53 36.61
C PHE A 330 -13.33 29.00 35.27
N VAL A 331 -14.23 29.99 35.29
CA VAL A 331 -14.84 30.54 34.07
C VAL A 331 -13.78 31.20 33.19
N SER A 332 -12.87 31.98 33.78
CA SER A 332 -11.79 32.64 33.06
C SER A 332 -10.83 31.64 32.42
N THR A 333 -10.42 30.60 33.14
CA THR A 333 -9.56 29.54 32.61
C THR A 333 -10.25 28.75 31.48
N TYR A 334 -11.55 28.47 31.61
CA TYR A 334 -12.34 27.87 30.53
C TYR A 334 -12.39 28.75 29.27
N ASN A 335 -12.59 30.07 29.41
CA ASN A 335 -12.59 30.98 28.27
C ASN A 335 -11.21 31.07 27.60
N ILE A 336 -10.14 31.15 28.40
CA ILE A 336 -8.76 31.14 27.88
C ILE A 336 -8.53 29.85 27.09
N ALA A 337 -8.95 28.69 27.63
CA ALA A 337 -8.87 27.42 26.92
C ALA A 337 -9.65 27.44 25.59
N LYS A 338 -10.86 28.02 25.56
CA LYS A 338 -11.66 28.17 24.32
C LYS A 338 -11.07 29.15 23.32
N ILE A 339 -10.44 30.23 23.77
CA ILE A 339 -9.71 31.17 22.91
C ILE A 339 -8.46 30.49 22.33
N ILE A 340 -7.72 29.73 23.13
CA ILE A 340 -6.58 28.93 22.65
C ILE A 340 -7.05 27.88 21.64
N GLU A 341 -8.14 27.15 21.92
CA GLU A 341 -8.76 26.20 20.98
C GLU A 341 -9.14 26.88 19.66
N PHE A 342 -9.73 28.09 19.71
CA PHE A 342 -10.05 28.90 18.53
C PHE A 342 -8.82 29.25 17.69
N PHE A 343 -7.77 29.75 18.33
CA PHE A 343 -6.58 30.23 17.65
C PHE A 343 -5.66 29.08 17.19
N THR A 344 -5.79 27.89 17.80
CA THR A 344 -5.10 26.66 17.38
C THR A 344 -5.84 25.87 16.30
N ALA A 345 -7.16 26.09 16.11
CA ALA A 345 -7.93 25.46 15.06
C ALA A 345 -7.31 25.76 13.67
N ARG A 346 -7.04 24.70 12.91
CA ARG A 346 -6.54 24.81 11.54
C ARG A 346 -7.71 25.12 10.62
N ARG A 347 -7.60 26.15 9.79
CA ARG A 347 -8.61 26.51 8.77
C ARG A 347 -8.34 25.77 7.48
N MET A 348 -9.40 25.23 6.88
CA MET A 348 -9.36 24.66 5.53
C MET A 348 -9.87 25.65 4.49
N GLU A 349 -9.08 25.83 3.44
CA GLU A 349 -9.40 26.64 2.27
C GLU A 349 -9.24 25.76 1.01
N PHE A 350 -10.31 25.63 0.22
CA PHE A 350 -10.32 24.76 -0.98
C PHE A 350 -10.16 25.59 -2.25
N TYR A 351 -9.18 25.22 -3.08
CA TYR A 351 -8.90 25.85 -4.38
C TYR A 351 -9.08 24.82 -5.50
N ASP A 352 -8.96 25.26 -6.77
CA ASP A 352 -9.00 24.36 -7.91
C ASP A 352 -7.92 23.28 -7.84
N ASN A 353 -6.67 23.68 -7.58
CA ASN A 353 -5.52 22.78 -7.72
C ASN A 353 -4.87 22.37 -6.38
N TYR A 354 -5.34 22.88 -5.25
CA TYR A 354 -4.77 22.55 -3.93
C TYR A 354 -5.76 22.79 -2.78
N ILE A 355 -5.48 22.19 -1.64
CA ILE A 355 -6.14 22.43 -0.36
C ILE A 355 -5.13 23.06 0.57
N LEU A 356 -5.48 24.20 1.16
CA LEU A 356 -4.64 24.93 2.11
C LEU A 356 -5.17 24.71 3.52
N PHE A 357 -4.27 24.33 4.42
CA PHE A 357 -4.50 24.24 5.86
C PHE A 357 -3.68 25.33 6.54
N ARG A 358 -4.35 26.26 7.22
CA ARG A 358 -3.72 27.41 7.85
C ARG A 358 -3.91 27.35 9.36
N SER A 359 -2.83 27.38 10.13
CA SER A 359 -2.92 27.65 11.57
C SER A 359 -2.83 29.16 11.83
N MET A 360 -3.73 29.69 12.66
CA MET A 360 -3.80 31.14 12.93
C MET A 360 -2.68 31.61 13.88
N LEU A 361 -2.27 30.80 14.86
CA LEU A 361 -1.19 31.13 15.80
C LEU A 361 0.21 30.89 15.26
N TRP A 362 0.39 29.75 14.61
CA TRP A 362 1.73 29.23 14.33
C TRP A 362 2.27 29.67 12.96
N GLY A 363 1.45 30.38 12.16
CA GLY A 363 1.80 30.83 10.81
C GLY A 363 2.07 29.68 9.82
N THR A 364 1.92 28.43 10.25
CA THR A 364 2.15 27.24 9.44
C THR A 364 1.07 27.10 8.39
N LYS A 365 1.51 26.90 7.14
CA LYS A 365 0.67 26.64 5.98
C LYS A 365 1.04 25.27 5.44
N ASP A 366 0.16 24.29 5.62
CA ASP A 366 0.27 23.02 4.92
C ASP A 366 -0.54 23.13 3.62
N ILE A 367 0.08 22.81 2.49
CA ILE A 367 -0.59 22.83 1.19
C ILE A 367 -0.55 21.42 0.63
N ILE A 368 -1.73 20.88 0.30
CA ILE A 368 -1.86 19.60 -0.39
C ILE A 368 -2.27 19.90 -1.84
N PRO A 369 -1.36 19.75 -2.82
CA PRO A 369 -1.74 19.78 -4.22
C PRO A 369 -2.73 18.65 -4.51
N THR A 370 -3.86 18.99 -5.13
CA THR A 370 -4.92 18.04 -5.46
C THR A 370 -4.45 16.90 -6.35
N LYS A 371 -3.45 17.14 -7.21
CA LYS A 371 -2.83 16.10 -8.05
C LYS A 371 -2.15 14.97 -7.24
N HIS A 372 -1.86 15.23 -5.96
CA HIS A 372 -1.29 14.23 -5.06
C HIS A 372 -2.37 13.65 -4.12
N LEU A 373 -3.59 14.19 -4.12
CA LEU A 373 -4.70 13.72 -3.30
C LEU A 373 -5.24 12.39 -3.86
N LEU A 374 -5.27 11.36 -3.03
CA LEU A 374 -5.79 10.04 -3.36
C LEU A 374 -7.29 9.97 -3.12
N TYR A 375 -7.69 10.26 -1.88
CA TYR A 375 -9.10 10.28 -1.47
C TYR A 375 -9.30 11.14 -0.24
N ILE A 376 -10.57 11.49 -0.01
CA ILE A 376 -11.04 12.14 1.21
C ILE A 376 -11.96 11.14 1.91
N SER A 377 -11.82 10.96 3.23
CA SER A 377 -12.76 10.14 3.98
C SER A 377 -13.29 10.83 5.22
N ALA A 378 -14.59 10.74 5.46
CA ALA A 378 -15.21 11.12 6.72
C ALA A 378 -15.29 9.91 7.66
N HIS A 379 -15.00 10.07 8.94
CA HIS A 379 -15.13 8.99 9.94
C HIS A 379 -15.53 9.53 11.31
N GLN A 380 -16.16 8.70 12.14
CA GLN A 380 -16.56 9.05 13.50
C GLN A 380 -15.49 8.62 14.52
N THR A 381 -15.17 9.46 15.49
CA THR A 381 -14.23 9.07 16.56
C THR A 381 -14.89 8.12 17.57
N LEU A 382 -14.12 7.14 18.05
CA LEU A 382 -14.54 6.15 19.06
C LEU A 382 -14.77 6.75 20.48
N ALA A 383 -14.43 8.02 20.70
CA ALA A 383 -14.56 8.67 22.01
C ALA A 383 -16.02 9.04 22.32
N SER A 384 -16.33 9.22 23.61
CA SER A 384 -17.66 9.59 24.15
C SER A 384 -18.28 10.85 23.55
N ASP A 385 -17.46 11.67 22.89
CA ASP A 385 -17.85 12.86 22.14
C ASP A 385 -17.91 12.46 20.66
N VAL A 386 -19.12 12.30 20.11
CA VAL A 386 -19.41 11.90 18.72
C VAL A 386 -18.96 12.98 17.73
N ARG A 387 -17.64 13.19 17.60
CA ARG A 387 -17.08 14.13 16.64
C ARG A 387 -16.74 13.39 15.35
N LYS A 388 -17.19 13.93 14.23
CA LYS A 388 -16.79 13.45 12.91
C LYS A 388 -15.44 14.09 12.53
N LYS A 389 -14.61 13.37 11.79
CA LYS A 389 -13.33 13.82 11.24
C LYS A 389 -13.29 13.61 9.74
N LEU A 390 -12.60 14.50 9.03
CA LEU A 390 -12.15 14.33 7.65
C LEU A 390 -10.68 13.93 7.64
N SER A 391 -10.35 12.94 6.82
CA SER A 391 -8.99 12.53 6.48
C SER A 391 -8.72 12.84 5.02
N PHE A 392 -7.68 13.60 4.75
CA PHE A 392 -7.16 13.83 3.40
C PHE A 392 -5.94 12.94 3.21
N VAL A 393 -6.05 11.98 2.30
CA VAL A 393 -5.00 10.99 2.08
C VAL A 393 -4.32 11.29 0.75
N TYR A 394 -3.00 11.41 0.76
CA TYR A 394 -2.24 11.95 -0.37
C TYR A 394 -0.82 11.38 -0.45
N HIS A 395 -0.20 11.49 -1.62
CA HIS A 395 1.20 11.14 -1.80
C HIS A 395 2.14 12.30 -1.51
N LYS A 396 3.18 12.03 -0.73
CA LYS A 396 4.29 12.93 -0.52
C LYS A 396 5.58 12.15 -0.53
N GLN A 397 6.45 12.47 -1.49
CA GLN A 397 7.78 11.85 -1.64
C GLN A 397 7.74 10.31 -1.71
N GLY A 398 6.75 9.75 -2.43
CA GLY A 398 6.59 8.30 -2.58
C GLY A 398 5.96 7.56 -1.40
N LEU A 399 5.58 8.28 -0.33
CA LEU A 399 4.83 7.75 0.80
C LEU A 399 3.38 8.25 0.76
N GLN A 400 2.48 7.48 1.38
CA GLN A 400 1.10 7.90 1.62
C GLN A 400 1.04 8.59 2.99
N GLU A 401 0.64 9.86 3.00
CA GLU A 401 0.41 10.64 4.21
C GLU A 401 -1.10 10.89 4.39
N THR A 402 -1.50 11.14 5.64
CA THR A 402 -2.88 11.48 6.00
C THR A 402 -2.87 12.78 6.79
N HIS A 403 -3.76 13.71 6.42
CA HIS A 403 -4.06 14.89 7.21
C HIS A 403 -5.47 14.76 7.79
N ASP A 404 -5.56 14.68 9.12
CA ASP A 404 -6.85 14.55 9.83
C ASP A 404 -7.29 15.89 10.43
N ILE A 405 -8.59 16.15 10.35
CA ILE A 405 -9.21 17.34 10.93
C ILE A 405 -10.65 17.07 11.34
N PHE A 406 -11.16 17.80 12.33
CA PHE A 406 -12.55 17.65 12.77
C PHE A 406 -13.52 18.30 11.78
N ILE A 407 -14.73 17.73 11.67
CA ILE A 407 -15.80 18.29 10.86
C ILE A 407 -16.50 19.38 11.67
N PRO A 408 -16.55 20.63 11.18
CA PRO A 408 -17.18 21.74 11.88
C PRO A 408 -18.70 21.58 11.93
N ASP A 409 -19.33 21.24 10.81
CA ASP A 409 -20.76 21.07 10.68
C ASP A 409 -21.14 20.21 9.45
N LYS A 410 -22.42 19.85 9.35
CA LYS A 410 -22.96 19.03 8.25
C LYS A 410 -22.89 19.74 6.90
N THR A 411 -23.09 21.06 6.86
CA THR A 411 -23.06 21.86 5.62
C THR A 411 -21.68 21.82 4.99
N PHE A 412 -20.63 21.96 5.80
CA PHE A 412 -19.25 21.87 5.35
C PHE A 412 -18.92 20.48 4.79
N LEU A 413 -19.38 19.41 5.46
CA LEU A 413 -19.22 18.05 4.93
C LEU A 413 -19.83 17.90 3.53
N GLU A 414 -21.03 18.45 3.31
CA GLU A 414 -21.67 18.41 1.98
C GLU A 414 -20.91 19.26 0.93
N GLN A 415 -20.31 20.39 1.33
CA GLN A 415 -19.42 21.16 0.45
C GLN A 415 -18.18 20.37 0.04
N VAL A 416 -17.55 19.63 0.98
CA VAL A 416 -16.41 18.77 0.70
C VAL A 416 -16.82 17.60 -0.22
N LYS A 417 -17.99 16.99 -0.01
CA LYS A 417 -18.54 15.97 -0.92
C LYS A 417 -18.77 16.53 -2.33
N ALA A 418 -19.35 17.72 -2.45
CA ALA A 418 -19.55 18.38 -3.74
C ALA A 418 -18.22 18.75 -4.43
N TYR A 419 -17.23 19.18 -3.65
CA TYR A 419 -15.88 19.43 -4.14
C TYR A 419 -15.21 18.15 -4.66
N ALA A 420 -15.29 17.05 -3.90
CA ALA A 420 -14.76 15.77 -4.32
C ALA A 420 -15.44 15.30 -5.62
N LYS A 421 -16.78 15.40 -5.71
CA LYS A 421 -17.53 15.04 -6.91
C LYS A 421 -17.12 15.89 -8.14
N SER A 422 -17.06 17.22 -8.00
CA SER A 422 -16.74 18.13 -9.10
C SER A 422 -15.32 17.99 -9.63
N ASN A 423 -14.36 17.64 -8.77
CA ASN A 423 -12.98 17.37 -9.16
C ASN A 423 -12.71 15.87 -9.38
N ASN A 424 -13.74 15.03 -9.32
CA ASN A 424 -13.67 13.60 -9.54
C ASN A 424 -12.67 12.91 -8.56
N PHE A 425 -12.63 13.34 -7.31
CA PHE A 425 -11.91 12.66 -6.23
C PHE A 425 -12.78 11.57 -5.61
N VAL A 426 -12.12 10.52 -5.10
CA VAL A 426 -12.80 9.51 -4.30
C VAL A 426 -13.14 10.10 -2.94
N PHE A 427 -14.43 10.11 -2.60
CA PHE A 427 -14.92 10.46 -1.26
C PHE A 427 -15.52 9.22 -0.61
N ILE A 428 -15.18 8.97 0.65
CA ILE A 428 -15.61 7.79 1.41
C ILE A 428 -16.25 8.26 2.71
N ASP A 429 -17.56 8.05 2.85
CA ASP A 429 -18.26 8.35 4.09
C ASP A 429 -18.29 7.10 4.97
N LYS A 430 -17.50 7.09 6.04
CA LYS A 430 -17.49 6.05 7.09
C LYS A 430 -18.30 6.47 8.32
N THR A 431 -19.09 7.52 8.22
CA THR A 431 -19.92 8.00 9.34
C THR A 431 -21.28 7.32 9.39
N GLU A 432 -21.63 6.60 8.32
CA GLU A 432 -22.77 5.70 8.24
C GLU A 432 -22.18 4.28 8.20
N GLY A 433 -22.58 3.44 9.16
CA GLY A 433 -21.88 2.19 9.53
C GLY A 433 -21.79 1.12 8.44
#